data_AF-A0AAU7DWA9-F1
#
_entry.id   AF-A0AAU7DWA9-F1
#
_cell.length_a   1.000
_cell.length_b   1.000
_cell.length_c   1.000
_cell.angle_alpha   90.00
_cell.angle_beta   90.00
_cell.angle_gamma   90.00
#
_symmetry.space_group_name_H-M   'P 1'
#
loop_
_entity.id
_entity.type
_entity.pdbx_description
1 polymer ?
#
loop_
_entity_poly.entity_id
_entity_poly.type
_entity_poly.pdbx_seq_one_letter_code
_entity_poly.pdbx_strand_id
1 'polypeptide(L)'
;MVSVLSNLGLRNSGLQNSSVASQRAFVAATVQAYGTGKARVQLFILRNSLSSEKVRTIVHMTIASSKSSRVVPSAQVRSARLAVALFFFTNGALFSSLVPHFPGIKADLGLGNAMYGVAIGAFPAGAIVLGLLAGLLIRKWTSAKVALIFTVATALCIVLVGVSGNFYLLVALLFLGGGGDALTDVGQNAHGLRVQKAYGRSINNGFHAIWSIGAVTGGSIGALMITLGVPRTAHLVAIAVLTTGIALFAYARRLPGADNEADVLDLDTQTVVNKQSQRLTVRTIAILGALSLISIAGALVEDAGSTWAAIYLGEHLGAAAGLATTGYIALVGSQFIGRMIGDSLVDRFGQRLVAYAGGFLIFAGMGAALVFPSIPATIVGFGLAGFGSATLIPAAYQAADGLPGLKPGTGLTVVSWLLRLGFLFSPPIVGLVADATSLRLGLLVLPIAGVVILLTASVLENRVQPIAVDAVENASSQDS
;
A
#
# COMPACT_ATOMS: atom_id res chain seq x y z
N MET A 1 21.11 28.00 -2.07
CA MET A 1 21.90 28.61 -0.97
C MET A 1 21.14 28.66 0.35
N VAL A 2 19.95 29.28 0.42
CA VAL A 2 19.10 29.29 1.64
C VAL A 2 18.71 27.88 2.11
N SER A 3 18.49 26.94 1.18
CA SER A 3 18.18 25.54 1.47
C SER A 3 19.37 24.70 1.98
N VAL A 4 20.61 25.14 1.77
CA VAL A 4 21.82 24.46 2.30
C VAL A 4 22.10 24.93 3.73
N LEU A 5 21.87 26.22 4.00
CA LEU A 5 22.06 26.81 5.33
C LEU A 5 20.98 26.36 6.34
N SER A 6 19.75 26.08 5.88
CA SER A 6 18.69 25.55 6.74
C SER A 6 18.96 24.14 7.26
N ASN A 7 19.68 23.31 6.50
CA ASN A 7 20.05 21.95 6.90
C ASN A 7 21.24 21.88 7.86
N LEU A 8 21.97 22.99 8.05
CA LEU A 8 23.14 23.08 8.95
C LEU A 8 22.80 23.68 10.34
N GLY A 9 21.51 23.89 10.66
CA GLY A 9 21.08 24.36 11.98
C GLY A 9 21.44 25.81 12.32
N LEU A 10 21.90 26.60 11.33
CA LEU A 10 22.23 28.01 11.52
C LEU A 10 20.97 28.89 11.46
N ARG A 11 20.15 28.84 12.52
CA ARG A 11 19.17 29.91 12.79
C ARG A 11 19.88 31.10 13.42
N ASN A 12 19.93 32.21 12.67
CA ASN A 12 20.01 33.60 13.15
C ASN A 12 20.69 33.83 14.51
N SER A 13 22.01 33.73 14.56
CA SER A 13 22.80 34.37 15.62
C SER A 13 23.61 35.52 15.02
N GLY A 14 23.16 36.76 15.26
CA GLY A 14 24.09 37.89 15.39
C GLY A 14 24.33 38.84 14.22
N LEU A 15 23.36 39.09 13.31
CA LEU A 15 23.42 40.28 12.44
C LEU A 15 22.24 41.20 12.76
N GLN A 16 22.48 42.05 13.76
CA GLN A 16 21.57 43.00 14.41
C GLN A 16 21.25 44.23 13.55
N ASN A 17 20.16 44.92 13.96
CA ASN A 17 20.00 46.39 13.96
C ASN A 17 21.11 47.17 13.25
N SER A 18 20.86 47.61 12.02
CA SER A 18 21.38 48.88 11.51
C SER A 18 20.66 49.25 10.22
N SER A 19 20.06 50.43 10.24
CA SER A 19 19.35 51.05 9.13
C SER A 19 20.34 51.65 8.13
N VAL A 20 20.88 50.89 7.16
CA VAL A 20 21.44 51.46 5.93
C VAL A 20 21.26 50.49 4.75
N ALA A 21 20.81 51.06 3.65
CA ALA A 21 20.60 50.53 2.31
C ALA A 21 21.44 49.32 1.84
N SER A 22 20.72 48.33 1.29
CA SER A 22 21.09 47.42 0.21
C SER A 22 22.59 47.26 -0.15
N GLN A 23 23.31 46.40 0.58
CA GLN A 23 24.54 45.78 0.08
C GLN A 23 24.34 44.27 0.00
N ARG A 24 24.24 43.73 -1.23
CA ARG A 24 24.19 42.29 -1.48
C ARG A 24 25.58 41.69 -1.20
N ALA A 25 25.76 41.08 -0.04
CA ALA A 25 26.92 40.22 0.22
C ALA A 25 26.69 38.86 -0.45
N PHE A 26 27.60 38.45 -1.32
CA PHE A 26 27.63 37.08 -1.84
C PHE A 26 28.44 36.22 -0.87
N VAL A 27 27.83 35.14 -0.39
CA VAL A 27 28.52 34.11 0.39
C VAL A 27 28.78 32.92 -0.52
N ALA A 28 30.02 32.73 -0.96
CA ALA A 28 30.42 31.52 -1.68
C ALA A 28 30.99 30.52 -0.66
N ALA A 29 30.59 29.26 -0.74
CA ALA A 29 31.12 28.20 0.13
C ALA A 29 31.75 27.10 -0.73
N THR A 30 33.00 26.74 -0.44
CA THR A 30 33.67 25.58 -1.06
C THR A 30 33.76 24.49 0.00
N VAL A 31 33.27 23.29 -0.32
CA VAL A 31 33.32 22.12 0.57
C VAL A 31 34.32 21.14 0.00
N GLN A 32 35.43 20.92 0.70
CA GLN A 32 36.43 19.94 0.32
C GLN A 32 36.35 18.74 1.28
N ALA A 33 35.90 17.61 0.76
CA ALA A 33 35.79 16.36 1.50
C ALA A 33 37.10 15.56 1.38
N TYR A 34 37.69 15.19 2.52
CA TYR A 34 38.83 14.28 2.57
C TYR A 34 38.25 12.90 2.89
N GLY A 35 38.64 11.86 2.15
CA GLY A 35 38.11 10.48 2.23
C GLY A 35 38.23 9.77 3.60
N THR A 36 38.55 10.50 4.66
CA THR A 36 38.63 10.05 6.06
C THR A 36 37.47 10.58 6.94
N GLY A 37 36.39 11.07 6.33
CA GLY A 37 35.23 11.60 7.07
C GLY A 37 35.46 12.98 7.67
N LYS A 38 36.33 13.80 7.09
CA LYS A 38 36.50 15.21 7.46
C LYS A 38 36.19 16.08 6.26
N ALA A 39 35.36 17.09 6.45
CA ALA A 39 35.08 18.09 5.42
C ALA A 39 35.57 19.46 5.90
N ARG A 40 36.30 20.17 5.04
CA ARG A 40 36.70 21.56 5.28
C ARG A 40 35.74 22.45 4.49
N VAL A 41 35.02 23.32 5.19
CA VAL A 41 34.15 24.33 4.56
C VAL A 41 34.86 25.67 4.62
N GLN A 42 35.14 26.25 3.46
CA GLN A 42 35.65 27.63 3.34
C GLN A 42 34.51 28.53 2.91
N LEU A 43 34.18 29.52 3.75
CA LEU A 43 33.20 30.57 3.44
C LEU A 43 33.94 31.82 2.96
N PHE A 44 33.55 32.34 1.80
CA PHE A 44 34.01 33.62 1.26
C PHE A 44 32.87 34.63 1.36
N ILE A 45 33.06 35.70 2.13
CA ILE A 45 32.14 36.83 2.17
C ILE A 45 32.71 37.91 1.26
N LEU A 46 32.11 38.07 0.07
CA LEU A 46 32.47 39.15 -0.83
C LEU A 46 31.60 40.37 -0.53
N ARG A 47 32.21 41.41 0.05
CA ARG A 47 31.57 42.70 0.26
C ARG A 47 31.82 43.56 -0.98
N ASN A 48 30.76 44.03 -1.64
CA ASN A 48 30.89 44.94 -2.77
C ASN A 48 31.12 46.36 -2.23
N SER A 49 32.38 46.70 -1.95
CA SER A 49 32.81 48.06 -1.63
C SER A 49 33.51 48.65 -2.84
N LEU A 50 33.10 49.84 -3.28
CA LEU A 50 33.73 50.63 -4.34
C LEU A 50 35.10 51.21 -3.92
N SER A 51 35.83 50.54 -3.03
CA SER A 51 37.19 50.88 -2.64
C SER A 51 38.06 49.62 -2.65
N SER A 52 39.27 49.75 -3.17
CA SER A 52 40.15 48.70 -3.70
C SER A 52 40.78 47.73 -2.69
N GLU A 53 40.13 47.40 -1.58
CA GLU A 53 40.62 46.39 -0.63
C GLU A 53 39.63 45.24 -0.46
N LYS A 54 39.93 44.12 -1.13
CA LYS A 54 39.28 42.82 -0.88
C LYS A 54 39.74 42.28 0.47
N VAL A 55 39.02 42.58 1.55
CA VAL A 55 39.23 41.93 2.85
C VAL A 55 38.80 40.46 2.74
N ARG A 56 39.76 39.54 2.78
CA ARG A 56 39.52 38.09 2.86
C ARG A 56 39.54 37.65 4.32
N THR A 57 38.38 37.51 4.94
CA THR A 57 38.27 36.83 6.24
C THR A 57 38.11 35.33 5.99
N ILE A 58 39.15 34.54 6.29
CA ILE A 58 39.11 33.08 6.20
C ILE A 58 38.69 32.53 7.57
N VAL A 59 37.45 32.02 7.67
CA VAL A 59 37.00 31.27 8.85
C VAL A 59 37.27 29.79 8.62
N HIS A 60 38.17 29.19 9.39
CA HIS A 60 38.40 27.75 9.37
C HIS A 60 37.42 27.04 10.31
N MET A 61 36.41 26.38 9.75
CA MET A 61 35.51 25.50 10.50
C MET A 61 35.82 24.05 10.14
N THR A 62 36.33 23.29 11.12
CA THR A 62 36.58 21.86 10.98
C THR A 62 35.34 21.10 11.46
N ILE A 63 34.57 20.53 10.54
CA ILE A 63 33.46 19.64 10.89
C ILE A 63 34.05 18.23 10.97
N ALA A 64 34.29 17.75 12.19
CA ALA A 64 34.56 16.33 12.40
C ALA A 64 33.26 15.57 12.11
N SER A 65 33.26 14.64 11.14
CA SER A 65 32.18 13.65 11.04
C SER A 65 32.18 12.88 12.35
N SER A 66 31.15 13.10 13.17
CA SER A 66 30.83 12.10 14.18
C SER A 66 30.52 10.83 13.39
N LYS A 67 31.28 9.75 13.66
CA LYS A 67 30.85 8.41 13.26
C LYS A 67 29.39 8.30 13.71
N SER A 68 28.46 8.24 12.77
CA SER A 68 27.05 7.94 13.07
C SER A 68 27.07 6.59 13.76
N SER A 69 27.02 6.60 15.09
CA SER A 69 26.77 5.39 15.84
C SER A 69 25.41 4.92 15.35
N ARG A 70 25.35 3.72 14.75
CA ARG A 70 24.06 3.10 14.43
C ARG A 70 23.28 3.05 15.73
N VAL A 71 22.29 3.93 15.88
CA VAL A 71 21.44 3.97 17.06
C VAL A 71 20.73 2.63 17.12
N VAL A 72 21.15 1.78 18.06
CA VAL A 72 20.51 0.48 18.27
C VAL A 72 19.12 0.75 18.85
N PRO A 73 18.03 0.30 18.20
CA PRO A 73 16.69 0.54 18.71
C PRO A 73 16.52 -0.06 20.10
N SER A 74 15.89 0.67 21.01
CA SER A 74 15.65 0.20 22.38
C SER A 74 14.82 -1.10 22.38
N ALA A 75 14.88 -1.86 23.48
CA ALA A 75 14.06 -3.07 23.63
C ALA A 75 12.56 -2.78 23.44
N GLN A 76 12.08 -1.63 23.91
CA GLN A 76 10.70 -1.18 23.73
C GLN A 76 10.35 -0.94 22.27
N VAL A 77 11.22 -0.27 21.50
CA VAL A 77 10.97 0.00 20.08
C VAL A 77 10.99 -1.30 19.25
N ARG A 78 11.88 -2.25 19.57
CA ARG A 78 11.88 -3.58 18.96
C ARG A 78 10.61 -4.36 19.29
N SER A 79 10.13 -4.26 20.54
CA SER A 79 8.85 -4.84 20.96
C SER A 79 7.66 -4.23 20.21
N ALA A 80 7.65 -2.91 20.03
CA ALA A 80 6.60 -2.22 19.28
C ALA A 80 6.61 -2.57 17.79
N ARG A 81 7.79 -2.80 17.20
CA ARG A 81 7.90 -3.34 15.82
C ARG A 81 7.24 -4.72 15.71
N LEU A 82 7.44 -5.59 16.70
CA LEU A 82 6.74 -6.88 16.73
C LEU A 82 5.22 -6.68 16.86
N ALA A 83 4.77 -5.76 17.71
CA ALA A 83 3.35 -5.45 17.84
C ALA A 83 2.70 -5.05 16.51
N VAL A 84 3.32 -4.13 15.76
CA VAL A 84 2.82 -3.71 14.45
C VAL A 84 2.80 -4.89 13.47
N ALA A 85 3.88 -5.68 13.41
CA ALA A 85 3.92 -6.86 12.53
C ALA A 85 2.79 -7.85 12.84
N LEU A 86 2.48 -8.07 14.12
CA LEU A 86 1.38 -8.95 14.53
C LEU A 86 0.01 -8.39 14.16
N PHE A 87 -0.23 -7.08 14.26
CA PHE A 87 -1.47 -6.47 13.75
C PHE A 87 -1.65 -6.70 12.24
N PHE A 88 -0.60 -6.44 11.46
CA PHE A 88 -0.61 -6.67 10.01
C PHE A 88 -0.87 -8.15 9.68
N PHE A 89 -0.23 -9.08 10.41
CA PHE A 89 -0.47 -10.51 10.25
C PHE A 89 -1.94 -10.87 10.52
N THR A 90 -2.50 -10.44 11.65
CA THR A 90 -3.88 -10.77 12.02
C THR A 90 -4.90 -10.16 11.06
N ASN A 91 -4.65 -8.95 10.56
CA ASN A 91 -5.53 -8.29 9.62
C ASN A 91 -5.61 -9.07 8.29
N GLY A 92 -4.46 -9.44 7.70
CA GLY A 92 -4.43 -10.26 6.48
C GLY A 92 -5.03 -11.65 6.69
N ALA A 93 -4.72 -12.30 7.83
CA ALA A 93 -5.20 -13.65 8.13
C ALA A 93 -6.72 -13.73 8.35
N LEU A 94 -7.31 -12.74 9.02
CA LEU A 94 -8.74 -12.73 9.32
C LEU A 94 -9.60 -12.76 8.06
N PHE A 95 -9.45 -11.76 7.19
CA PHE A 95 -10.22 -11.66 5.95
C PHE A 95 -10.04 -12.90 5.08
N SER A 96 -8.78 -13.32 4.90
CA SER A 96 -8.44 -14.42 4.00
C SER A 96 -8.91 -15.79 4.53
N SER A 97 -9.14 -15.94 5.83
CA SER A 97 -9.72 -17.17 6.41
C SER A 97 -11.21 -17.31 6.14
N LEU A 98 -11.92 -16.21 5.88
CA LEU A 98 -13.34 -16.21 5.54
C LEU A 98 -13.57 -16.55 4.05
N VAL A 99 -12.73 -16.01 3.17
CA VAL A 99 -12.85 -16.14 1.70
C VAL A 99 -13.17 -17.57 1.22
N PRO A 100 -12.46 -18.63 1.69
CA PRO A 100 -12.75 -20.01 1.30
C PRO A 100 -14.19 -20.49 1.58
N HIS A 101 -14.90 -19.87 2.53
CA HIS A 101 -16.26 -20.25 2.93
C HIS A 101 -17.36 -19.54 2.16
N PHE A 102 -17.04 -18.53 1.33
CA PHE A 102 -18.05 -17.80 0.57
C PHE A 102 -18.96 -18.69 -0.30
N PRO A 103 -18.46 -19.72 -1.01
CA PRO A 103 -19.34 -20.63 -1.74
C PRO A 103 -20.36 -21.33 -0.84
N GLY A 104 -19.94 -21.76 0.35
CA GLY A 104 -20.84 -22.39 1.33
C GLY A 104 -21.88 -21.42 1.88
N ILE A 105 -21.48 -20.18 2.20
CA ILE A 105 -22.41 -19.13 2.67
C ILE A 105 -23.43 -18.77 1.58
N LYS A 106 -22.97 -18.66 0.31
CA LYS A 106 -23.83 -18.43 -0.86
C LYS A 106 -24.87 -19.55 -1.00
N ALA A 107 -24.44 -20.81 -0.88
CA ALA A 107 -25.30 -21.97 -0.97
C ALA A 107 -26.32 -22.06 0.18
N ASP A 108 -25.89 -21.85 1.43
CA ASP A 108 -26.75 -21.89 2.62
C ASP A 108 -27.90 -20.87 2.56
N LEU A 109 -27.65 -19.72 1.93
CA LEU A 109 -28.62 -18.65 1.75
C LEU A 109 -29.40 -18.73 0.43
N GLY A 110 -29.09 -19.69 -0.44
CA GLY A 110 -29.73 -19.85 -1.75
C GLY A 110 -29.55 -18.63 -2.67
N LEU A 111 -28.41 -17.95 -2.60
CA LEU A 111 -28.19 -16.70 -3.34
C LEU A 111 -27.79 -16.95 -4.80
N GLY A 112 -28.43 -16.22 -5.72
CA GLY A 112 -27.92 -16.00 -7.08
C GLY A 112 -26.62 -15.18 -7.09
N ASN A 113 -25.95 -15.09 -8.24
CA ASN A 113 -24.64 -14.44 -8.32
C ASN A 113 -24.74 -12.93 -8.14
N ALA A 114 -25.80 -12.29 -8.65
CA ALA A 114 -26.00 -10.85 -8.49
C ALA A 114 -26.18 -10.47 -7.01
N MET A 115 -27.03 -11.21 -6.27
CA MET A 115 -27.21 -10.98 -4.84
C MET A 115 -25.94 -11.26 -4.05
N TYR A 116 -25.22 -12.35 -4.37
CA TYR A 116 -23.92 -12.62 -3.78
C TYR A 116 -22.94 -11.46 -4.03
N GLY A 117 -22.83 -10.97 -5.26
CA GLY A 117 -21.99 -9.84 -5.63
C GLY A 117 -22.34 -8.56 -4.85
N VAL A 118 -23.63 -8.25 -4.68
CA VAL A 118 -24.09 -7.12 -3.84
C VAL A 118 -23.68 -7.32 -2.38
N ALA A 119 -23.84 -8.52 -1.83
CA ALA A 119 -23.43 -8.82 -0.45
C ALA A 119 -21.94 -8.61 -0.25
N ILE A 120 -21.10 -9.13 -1.16
CA ILE A 120 -19.65 -8.97 -1.06
C ILE A 120 -19.22 -7.51 -1.25
N GLY A 121 -19.86 -6.77 -2.17
CA GLY A 121 -19.62 -5.34 -2.35
C GLY A 121 -19.93 -4.48 -1.11
N ALA A 122 -20.71 -4.99 -0.15
CA ALA A 122 -20.95 -4.30 1.11
C ALA A 122 -19.65 -4.13 1.94
N PHE A 123 -18.69 -5.05 1.84
CA PHE A 123 -17.42 -4.97 2.55
C PHE A 123 -16.60 -3.73 2.15
N PRO A 124 -16.22 -3.53 0.88
CA PRO A 124 -15.54 -2.29 0.46
C PRO A 124 -16.41 -1.04 0.64
N ALA A 125 -17.75 -1.13 0.57
CA ALA A 125 -18.63 0.00 0.88
C ALA A 125 -18.47 0.44 2.35
N GLY A 126 -18.46 -0.51 3.28
CA GLY A 126 -18.20 -0.28 4.70
C GLY A 126 -16.82 0.30 4.95
N ALA A 127 -15.80 -0.24 4.29
CA ALA A 127 -14.42 0.27 4.36
C ALA A 127 -14.33 1.74 3.93
N ILE A 128 -15.02 2.11 2.85
CA ILE A 128 -15.08 3.49 2.35
C ILE A 128 -15.80 4.41 3.35
N VAL A 129 -17.00 4.03 3.80
CA VAL A 129 -17.87 4.91 4.59
C VAL A 129 -17.36 5.04 6.03
N LEU A 130 -17.10 3.91 6.70
CA LEU A 130 -16.72 3.89 8.11
C LEU A 130 -15.23 4.17 8.32
N GLY A 131 -14.37 3.88 7.32
CA GLY A 131 -12.95 4.21 7.37
C GLY A 131 -12.67 5.71 7.53
N LEU A 132 -13.59 6.58 7.09
CA LEU A 132 -13.52 8.03 7.30
C LEU A 132 -13.51 8.44 8.79
N LEU A 133 -13.92 7.54 9.69
CA LEU A 133 -13.90 7.77 11.13
C LEU A 133 -12.52 7.54 11.76
N ALA A 134 -11.55 6.99 11.01
CA ALA A 134 -10.26 6.59 11.56
C ALA A 134 -9.52 7.72 12.29
N GLY A 135 -9.37 8.89 11.65
CA GLY A 135 -8.70 10.03 12.25
C GLY A 135 -9.37 10.50 13.57
N LEU A 136 -10.71 10.52 13.61
CA LEU A 136 -11.47 10.87 14.80
C LEU A 136 -11.25 9.87 15.94
N LEU A 137 -11.26 8.57 15.63
CA LEU A 137 -11.10 7.51 16.61
C LEU A 137 -9.65 7.40 17.12
N ILE A 138 -8.66 7.65 16.26
CA ILE A 138 -7.26 7.71 16.65
C ILE A 138 -7.02 8.88 17.61
N ARG A 139 -7.58 10.07 17.32
CA ARG A 139 -7.52 11.24 18.22
C ARG A 139 -8.18 10.97 19.58
N LYS A 140 -9.32 10.30 19.59
CA LYS A 140 -10.06 9.99 20.83
C LYS A 140 -9.38 8.90 21.67
N TRP A 141 -8.76 7.92 21.02
CA TRP A 141 -8.11 6.79 21.67
C TRP A 141 -6.61 6.82 21.44
N THR A 142 -6.10 5.93 20.59
CA THR A 142 -4.75 5.92 20.00
C THR A 142 -4.77 4.99 18.79
N SER A 143 -3.80 5.09 17.88
CA SER A 143 -3.62 4.19 16.72
C SER A 143 -3.62 2.71 17.10
N ALA A 144 -2.81 2.34 18.11
CA ALA A 144 -2.75 0.96 18.60
C ALA A 144 -4.06 0.48 19.24
N LYS A 145 -4.81 1.36 19.92
CA LYS A 145 -6.12 1.01 20.48
C LYS A 145 -7.16 0.81 19.39
N VAL A 146 -7.19 1.68 18.38
CA VAL A 146 -8.05 1.55 17.21
C VAL A 146 -7.76 0.24 16.49
N ALA A 147 -6.48 -0.06 16.21
CA ALA A 147 -6.08 -1.32 15.60
C ALA A 147 -6.58 -2.54 16.39
N LEU A 148 -6.41 -2.57 17.71
CA LEU A 148 -6.91 -3.65 18.56
C LEU A 148 -8.44 -3.79 18.51
N ILE A 149 -9.16 -2.71 18.82
CA ILE A 149 -10.63 -2.73 18.95
C ILE A 149 -11.25 -3.23 17.66
N PHE A 150 -10.80 -2.70 16.52
CA PHE A 150 -11.38 -3.06 15.24
C PHE A 150 -10.86 -4.38 14.68
N THR A 151 -9.68 -4.87 15.09
CA THR A 151 -9.30 -6.28 14.83
C THR A 151 -10.28 -7.23 15.50
N VAL A 152 -10.63 -6.97 16.77
CA VAL A 152 -11.60 -7.78 17.53
C VAL A 152 -13.01 -7.66 16.94
N ALA A 153 -13.44 -6.45 16.58
CA ALA A 153 -14.74 -6.23 15.96
C ALA A 153 -14.85 -6.96 14.60
N THR A 154 -13.79 -6.90 13.78
CA THR A 154 -13.73 -7.59 12.48
C THR A 154 -13.74 -9.11 12.66
N ALA A 155 -13.00 -9.64 13.64
CA ALA A 155 -13.01 -11.06 13.99
C ALA A 155 -14.42 -11.53 14.37
N LEU A 156 -15.15 -10.76 15.18
CA LEU A 156 -16.54 -11.04 15.52
C LEU A 156 -17.45 -11.00 14.29
N CYS A 157 -17.31 -9.98 13.43
CA CYS A 157 -18.09 -9.88 12.20
C CYS A 157 -17.87 -11.10 11.30
N ILE A 158 -16.63 -11.58 11.14
CA ILE A 158 -16.31 -12.75 10.32
C ILE A 158 -16.99 -14.02 10.85
N VAL A 159 -16.99 -14.23 12.18
CA VAL A 159 -17.73 -15.35 12.78
C VAL A 159 -19.22 -15.25 12.47
N LEU A 160 -19.80 -14.07 12.67
CA LEU A 160 -21.22 -13.83 12.44
C LEU A 160 -21.61 -13.96 10.96
N VAL A 161 -20.74 -13.55 10.03
CA VAL A 161 -20.91 -13.78 8.59
C VAL A 161 -20.96 -15.28 8.30
N GLY A 162 -20.10 -16.08 8.94
CA GLY A 162 -20.11 -17.53 8.82
C GLY A 162 -21.41 -18.21 9.25
N VAL A 163 -22.23 -17.56 10.07
CA VAL A 163 -23.52 -18.10 10.55
C VAL A 163 -24.71 -17.22 10.16
N SER A 164 -24.53 -16.30 9.22
CA SER A 164 -25.61 -15.39 8.81
C SER A 164 -26.76 -16.19 8.20
N GLY A 165 -27.96 -16.08 8.79
CA GLY A 165 -29.13 -16.85 8.35
C GLY A 165 -29.99 -16.17 7.28
N ASN A 166 -29.65 -14.95 6.86
CA ASN A 166 -30.34 -14.26 5.76
C ASN A 166 -29.44 -13.22 5.08
N PHE A 167 -29.85 -12.81 3.88
CA PHE A 167 -29.15 -11.84 3.04
C PHE A 167 -28.89 -10.48 3.72
N TYR A 168 -29.88 -9.91 4.40
CA TYR A 168 -29.74 -8.57 5.01
C TYR A 168 -28.72 -8.57 6.15
N LEU A 169 -28.73 -9.62 6.97
CA LEU A 169 -27.75 -9.80 8.03
C LEU A 169 -26.34 -9.99 7.44
N LEU A 170 -26.19 -10.78 6.38
CA LEU A 170 -24.92 -10.94 5.67
C LEU A 170 -24.37 -9.59 5.18
N VAL A 171 -25.19 -8.81 4.47
CA VAL A 171 -24.82 -7.46 3.97
C VAL A 171 -24.40 -6.54 5.11
N ALA A 172 -25.18 -6.48 6.18
CA ALA A 172 -24.88 -5.62 7.33
C ALA A 172 -23.56 -6.01 8.01
N LEU A 173 -23.32 -7.31 8.19
CA LEU A 173 -22.09 -7.80 8.81
C LEU A 173 -20.86 -7.64 7.92
N LEU A 174 -21.00 -7.80 6.60
CA LEU A 174 -19.91 -7.51 5.65
C LEU A 174 -19.59 -6.01 5.62
N PHE A 175 -20.61 -5.15 5.64
CA PHE A 175 -20.42 -3.70 5.76
C PHE A 175 -19.69 -3.30 7.05
N LEU A 176 -20.13 -3.82 8.19
CA LEU A 176 -19.46 -3.57 9.48
C LEU A 176 -18.06 -4.18 9.51
N GLY A 177 -17.89 -5.37 8.94
CA GLY A 177 -16.61 -6.05 8.82
C GLY A 177 -15.59 -5.26 8.00
N GLY A 178 -16.01 -4.74 6.84
CA GLY A 178 -15.15 -3.91 6.00
C GLY A 178 -14.82 -2.55 6.63
N GLY A 179 -15.78 -1.96 7.36
CA GLY A 179 -15.50 -0.77 8.17
C GLY A 179 -14.49 -1.03 9.28
N GLY A 180 -14.62 -2.16 9.99
CA GLY A 180 -13.66 -2.60 10.99
C GLY A 180 -12.29 -2.90 10.39
N ASP A 181 -12.24 -3.52 9.22
CA ASP A 181 -10.99 -3.76 8.50
C ASP A 181 -10.27 -2.44 8.16
N ALA A 182 -10.97 -1.47 7.56
CA ALA A 182 -10.40 -0.17 7.24
C ALA A 182 -9.91 0.59 8.49
N LEU A 183 -10.67 0.55 9.58
CA LEU A 183 -10.26 1.20 10.84
C LEU A 183 -9.05 0.49 11.47
N THR A 184 -8.98 -0.84 11.36
CA THR A 184 -7.82 -1.63 11.76
C THR A 184 -6.60 -1.23 10.93
N ASP A 185 -6.76 -1.13 9.61
CA ASP A 185 -5.71 -0.78 8.68
C ASP A 185 -5.12 0.61 8.92
N VAL A 186 -5.98 1.64 9.06
CA VAL A 186 -5.49 3.00 9.36
C VAL A 186 -4.83 3.03 10.74
N GLY A 187 -5.37 2.32 11.73
CA GLY A 187 -4.78 2.22 13.07
C GLY A 187 -3.39 1.57 13.06
N GLN A 188 -3.21 0.43 12.39
CA GLN A 188 -1.93 -0.27 12.34
C GLN A 188 -0.88 0.50 11.54
N ASN A 189 -1.26 1.17 10.44
CA ASN A 189 -0.35 1.98 9.63
C ASN A 189 0.10 3.24 10.41
N ALA A 190 -0.83 3.93 11.08
CA ALA A 190 -0.50 5.06 11.96
C ALA A 190 0.47 4.64 13.08
N HIS A 191 0.21 3.49 13.71
CA HIS A 191 1.11 2.98 14.74
C HIS A 191 2.47 2.58 14.15
N GLY A 192 2.48 1.95 12.97
CA GLY A 192 3.68 1.58 12.22
C GLY A 192 4.58 2.76 11.91
N LEU A 193 4.01 3.90 11.48
CA LEU A 193 4.76 5.13 11.21
C LEU A 193 5.39 5.69 12.49
N ARG A 194 4.68 5.69 13.62
CA ARG A 194 5.25 6.10 14.91
C ARG A 194 6.41 5.21 15.34
N VAL A 195 6.23 3.89 15.21
CA VAL A 195 7.29 2.93 15.51
C VAL A 195 8.48 3.13 14.57
N GLN A 196 8.25 3.35 13.27
CA GLN A 196 9.30 3.63 12.29
C GLN A 196 10.13 4.87 12.65
N LYS A 197 9.48 5.96 13.05
CA LYS A 197 10.16 7.18 13.52
C LYS A 197 11.07 6.88 14.72
N ALA A 198 10.57 6.14 15.71
CA ALA A 198 11.36 5.73 16.86
C ALA A 198 12.46 4.70 16.52
N TYR A 199 12.27 3.92 15.45
CA TYR A 199 13.22 2.90 15.00
C TYR A 199 14.39 3.51 14.21
N GLY A 200 14.23 4.69 13.63
CA GLY A 200 15.30 5.43 12.94
C GLY A 200 15.68 4.90 11.55
N ARG A 201 14.88 4.01 10.96
CA ARG A 201 15.00 3.56 9.56
C ARG A 201 13.66 3.09 9.02
N SER A 202 13.52 3.04 7.69
CA SER A 202 12.32 2.49 7.04
C SER A 202 12.11 1.01 7.41
N ILE A 203 10.91 0.69 7.88
CA ILE A 203 10.47 -0.67 8.25
C ILE A 203 9.05 -0.99 7.75
N ASN A 204 8.35 -0.02 7.14
CA ASN A 204 6.95 -0.14 6.74
C ASN A 204 6.70 -1.25 5.70
N ASN A 205 7.57 -1.38 4.69
CA ASN A 205 7.44 -2.44 3.66
C ASN A 205 7.47 -3.85 4.28
N GLY A 206 8.24 -4.03 5.36
CA GLY A 206 8.27 -5.29 6.09
C GLY A 206 6.94 -5.63 6.76
N PHE A 207 6.14 -4.64 7.17
CA PHE A 207 4.81 -4.88 7.73
C PHE A 207 3.82 -5.34 6.66
N HIS A 208 3.83 -4.72 5.48
CA HIS A 208 2.99 -5.18 4.35
C HIS A 208 3.37 -6.59 3.89
N ALA A 209 4.66 -6.96 3.92
CA ALA A 209 5.08 -8.33 3.66
C ALA A 209 4.48 -9.32 4.68
N ILE A 210 4.45 -8.96 5.96
CA ILE A 210 3.83 -9.78 7.01
C ILE A 210 2.30 -9.88 6.84
N TRP A 211 1.64 -8.81 6.40
CA TRP A 211 0.21 -8.87 6.03
C TRP A 211 -0.05 -9.86 4.91
N SER A 212 0.79 -9.87 3.86
CA SER A 212 0.67 -10.85 2.78
C SER A 212 0.90 -12.28 3.27
N ILE A 213 1.86 -12.51 4.16
CA ILE A 213 2.05 -13.81 4.82
C ILE A 213 0.78 -14.19 5.59
N GLY A 214 0.18 -13.26 6.33
CA GLY A 214 -1.09 -13.45 7.02
C GLY A 214 -2.20 -13.87 6.06
N ALA A 215 -2.35 -13.18 4.93
CA ALA A 215 -3.36 -13.47 3.92
C ALA A 215 -3.21 -14.87 3.32
N VAL A 216 -2.01 -15.23 2.86
CA VAL A 216 -1.71 -16.57 2.33
C VAL A 216 -1.96 -17.64 3.40
N THR A 217 -1.55 -17.40 4.65
CA THR A 217 -1.74 -18.32 5.77
C THR A 217 -3.23 -18.53 6.07
N GLY A 218 -4.00 -17.44 6.17
CA GLY A 218 -5.44 -17.50 6.45
C GLY A 218 -6.21 -18.24 5.37
N GLY A 219 -5.98 -17.91 4.10
CA GLY A 219 -6.60 -18.62 2.96
C GLY A 219 -6.25 -20.11 2.94
N SER A 220 -4.98 -20.45 3.17
CA SER A 220 -4.51 -21.84 3.19
C SER A 220 -5.08 -22.64 4.37
N ILE A 221 -5.15 -22.05 5.57
CA ILE A 221 -5.80 -22.67 6.72
C ILE A 221 -7.28 -22.89 6.42
N GLY A 222 -7.97 -21.91 5.84
CA GLY A 222 -9.38 -22.06 5.47
C GLY A 222 -9.64 -23.19 4.48
N ALA A 223 -8.82 -23.29 3.44
CA ALA A 223 -8.83 -24.41 2.49
C ALA A 223 -8.57 -25.76 3.16
N LEU A 224 -7.60 -25.81 4.07
CA LEU A 224 -7.27 -27.02 4.83
C LEU A 224 -8.44 -27.44 5.72
N MET A 225 -9.06 -26.50 6.46
CA MET A 225 -10.19 -26.80 7.34
C MET A 225 -11.39 -27.32 6.55
N ILE A 226 -11.66 -26.77 5.36
CA ILE A 226 -12.70 -27.29 4.45
C ILE A 226 -12.36 -28.71 3.98
N THR A 227 -11.10 -28.95 3.60
CA THR A 227 -10.64 -30.28 3.14
C THR A 227 -10.75 -31.34 4.23
N LEU A 228 -10.48 -30.97 5.48
CA LEU A 228 -10.60 -31.83 6.65
C LEU A 228 -12.05 -32.01 7.14
N GLY A 229 -13.03 -31.35 6.51
CA GLY A 229 -14.44 -31.40 6.93
C GLY A 229 -14.72 -30.73 8.27
N VAL A 230 -13.84 -29.81 8.72
CA VAL A 230 -14.05 -29.07 9.97
C VAL A 230 -15.25 -28.13 9.80
N PRO A 231 -16.21 -28.10 10.74
CA PRO A 231 -17.35 -27.19 10.65
C PRO A 231 -16.91 -25.73 10.51
N ARG A 232 -17.53 -25.01 9.56
CA ARG A 232 -17.23 -23.59 9.27
C ARG A 232 -17.21 -22.73 10.54
N THR A 233 -18.24 -22.84 11.37
CA THR A 233 -18.33 -22.07 12.63
C THR A 233 -17.19 -22.39 13.59
N ALA A 234 -16.80 -23.66 13.71
CA ALA A 234 -15.69 -24.05 14.59
C ALA A 234 -14.37 -23.44 14.12
N HIS A 235 -14.10 -23.50 12.81
CA HIS A 235 -12.92 -22.85 12.23
C HIS A 235 -12.95 -21.32 12.41
N LEU A 236 -14.06 -20.65 12.08
CA LEU A 236 -14.15 -19.20 12.17
C LEU A 236 -14.08 -18.69 13.62
N VAL A 237 -14.63 -19.42 14.59
CA VAL A 237 -14.45 -19.11 16.02
C VAL A 237 -13.00 -19.30 16.43
N ALA A 238 -12.35 -20.40 16.01
CA ALA A 238 -10.95 -20.66 16.34
C ALA A 238 -10.02 -19.55 15.79
N ILE A 239 -10.21 -19.13 14.53
CA ILE A 239 -9.41 -18.04 13.97
C ILE A 239 -9.68 -16.72 14.70
N ALA A 240 -10.94 -16.41 15.01
CA ALA A 240 -11.29 -15.18 15.73
C ALA A 240 -10.68 -15.12 17.14
N VAL A 241 -10.69 -16.23 17.87
CA VAL A 241 -10.06 -16.35 19.20
C VAL A 241 -8.54 -16.18 19.08
N LEU A 242 -7.93 -16.88 18.12
CA LEU A 242 -6.48 -16.84 17.91
C LEU A 242 -6.01 -15.42 17.55
N THR A 243 -6.64 -14.78 16.57
CA THR A 243 -6.26 -13.43 16.12
C THR A 243 -6.55 -12.38 17.18
N THR A 244 -7.62 -12.53 17.96
CA THR A 244 -7.89 -11.68 19.12
C THR A 244 -6.79 -11.82 20.17
N GLY A 245 -6.38 -13.04 20.50
CA GLY A 245 -5.27 -13.29 21.43
C GLY A 245 -3.96 -12.68 20.96
N ILE A 246 -3.64 -12.83 19.67
CA ILE A 246 -2.46 -12.21 19.04
C ILE A 246 -2.55 -10.67 19.09
N ALA A 247 -3.72 -10.08 18.78
CA ALA A 247 -3.92 -8.64 18.82
C ALA A 247 -3.79 -8.07 20.24
N LEU A 248 -4.30 -8.76 21.26
CA LEU A 248 -4.13 -8.39 22.67
C LEU A 248 -2.65 -8.45 23.08
N PHE A 249 -1.96 -9.52 22.68
CA PHE A 249 -0.52 -9.68 22.90
C PHE A 249 0.30 -8.58 22.20
N ALA A 250 -0.06 -8.23 20.97
CA ALA A 250 0.53 -7.13 20.23
C ALA A 250 0.29 -5.79 20.94
N TYR A 251 -0.94 -5.53 21.37
CA TYR A 251 -1.29 -4.31 22.09
C TYR A 251 -0.53 -4.13 23.41
N ALA A 252 -0.26 -5.22 24.14
CA ALA A 252 0.58 -5.19 25.34
C ALA A 252 2.04 -4.77 25.05
N ARG A 253 2.50 -4.95 23.81
CA ARG A 253 3.85 -4.65 23.32
C ARG A 253 3.97 -3.35 22.52
N ARG A 254 2.87 -2.59 22.40
CA ARG A 254 2.79 -1.35 21.63
C ARG A 254 3.80 -0.30 22.11
N LEU A 255 4.07 0.69 21.26
CA LEU A 255 4.75 1.90 21.71
C LEU A 255 3.79 2.75 22.56
N PRO A 256 4.12 3.08 23.83
CA PRO A 256 3.24 3.89 24.67
C PRO A 256 3.24 5.37 24.23
N GLY A 257 2.28 6.13 24.74
CA GLY A 257 2.10 7.56 24.44
C GLY A 257 1.04 7.84 23.38
N ALA A 258 0.57 9.08 23.37
CA ALA A 258 -0.40 9.58 22.40
C ALA A 258 0.19 9.62 20.98
N ASP A 259 -0.68 9.51 19.98
CA ASP A 259 -0.32 9.82 18.60
C ASP A 259 -0.13 11.34 18.49
N ASN A 260 0.99 11.78 17.91
CA ASN A 260 1.21 13.20 17.67
C ASN A 260 0.21 13.69 16.60
N GLU A 261 -0.39 14.88 16.78
CA GLU A 261 -1.37 15.43 15.83
C GLU A 261 -0.84 15.50 14.40
N ALA A 262 0.45 15.81 14.23
CA ALA A 262 1.11 15.83 12.91
C ALA A 262 1.11 14.46 12.22
N ASP A 263 1.19 13.34 12.97
CA ASP A 263 1.23 11.99 12.41
C ASP A 263 -0.16 11.49 11.99
N VAL A 264 -1.19 11.93 12.71
CA VAL A 264 -2.60 11.63 12.38
C VAL A 264 -3.07 12.50 11.22
N LEU A 265 -2.63 13.76 11.19
CA LEU A 265 -2.88 14.67 10.09
C LEU A 265 -2.19 14.19 8.82
N ASP A 266 -0.95 13.70 8.79
CA ASP A 266 -0.37 13.19 7.52
C ASP A 266 -1.18 12.04 6.88
N LEU A 267 -1.96 11.29 7.67
CA LEU A 267 -2.89 10.27 7.19
C LEU A 267 -4.28 10.84 6.81
N ASP A 268 -4.82 11.77 7.61
CA ASP A 268 -6.08 12.52 7.34
C ASP A 268 -5.90 13.62 6.25
N THR A 269 -4.67 14.05 5.95
CA THR A 269 -4.32 15.21 5.11
C THR A 269 -3.83 14.78 3.72
N GLN A 270 -3.64 13.48 3.48
CA GLN A 270 -3.85 12.97 2.12
C GLN A 270 -5.32 13.15 1.69
N THR A 271 -6.25 13.38 2.62
CA THR A 271 -7.70 13.52 2.36
C THR A 271 -8.27 14.94 2.44
N VAL A 272 -7.49 15.99 2.71
CA VAL A 272 -8.00 17.37 2.72
C VAL A 272 -7.41 18.18 1.56
N VAL A 273 -8.24 18.39 0.54
CA VAL A 273 -8.01 19.29 -0.58
C VAL A 273 -7.73 20.70 -0.04
N ASN A 274 -6.46 21.06 0.07
CA ASN A 274 -6.08 22.44 0.33
C ASN A 274 -6.31 23.25 -0.95
N LYS A 275 -7.40 24.04 -0.98
CA LYS A 275 -7.90 24.81 -2.13
C LYS A 275 -6.87 25.85 -2.60
N GLN A 276 -6.02 25.45 -3.53
CA GLN A 276 -5.30 26.37 -4.41
C GLN A 276 -5.26 25.71 -5.78
N SER A 277 -6.21 26.11 -6.61
CA SER A 277 -6.43 25.63 -7.96
C SER A 277 -5.28 26.08 -8.87
N GLN A 278 -4.32 25.20 -9.12
CA GLN A 278 -3.54 25.29 -10.35
C GLN A 278 -4.33 24.60 -11.47
N ARG A 279 -4.42 25.22 -12.64
CA ARG A 279 -5.12 24.64 -13.79
C ARG A 279 -4.39 23.37 -14.23
N LEU A 280 -5.05 22.23 -14.09
CA LEU A 280 -4.52 20.94 -14.56
C LEU A 280 -4.44 20.95 -16.08
N THR A 281 -3.33 20.45 -16.62
CA THR A 281 -3.21 20.25 -18.07
C THR A 281 -4.00 19.01 -18.49
N VAL A 282 -4.51 18.99 -19.73
CA VAL A 282 -5.17 17.81 -20.31
C VAL A 282 -4.26 16.58 -20.25
N ARG A 283 -2.95 16.78 -20.45
CA ARG A 283 -1.94 15.72 -20.33
C ARG A 283 -1.87 15.14 -18.92
N THR A 284 -1.83 15.97 -17.88
CA THR A 284 -1.82 15.52 -16.48
C THR A 284 -3.08 14.70 -16.16
N ILE A 285 -4.25 15.16 -16.61
CA ILE A 285 -5.52 14.45 -16.41
C ILE A 285 -5.50 13.11 -17.13
N ALA A 286 -5.02 13.05 -18.38
CA ALA A 286 -4.94 11.81 -19.15
C ALA A 286 -4.01 10.78 -18.50
N ILE A 287 -2.83 11.21 -18.02
CA ILE A 287 -1.90 10.31 -17.30
C ILE A 287 -2.53 9.84 -16.00
N LEU A 288 -3.12 10.74 -15.21
CA LEU A 288 -3.80 10.38 -13.97
C LEU A 288 -4.94 9.38 -14.23
N GLY A 289 -5.71 9.56 -15.30
CA GLY A 289 -6.73 8.62 -15.74
C GLY A 289 -6.16 7.24 -16.08
N ALA A 290 -5.07 7.19 -16.85
CA ALA A 290 -4.39 5.94 -17.18
C ALA A 290 -3.83 5.22 -15.94
N LEU A 291 -3.19 5.95 -15.01
CA LEU A 291 -2.74 5.38 -13.73
C LEU A 291 -3.90 4.86 -12.88
N SER A 292 -5.03 5.58 -12.86
CA SER A 292 -6.25 5.13 -12.19
C SER A 292 -6.79 3.83 -12.79
N LEU A 293 -6.79 3.71 -14.12
CA LEU A 293 -7.20 2.49 -14.82
C LEU A 293 -6.26 1.31 -14.52
N ILE A 294 -4.94 1.52 -14.43
CA ILE A 294 -3.97 0.49 -14.04
C ILE A 294 -4.25 0.00 -12.61
N SER A 295 -4.46 0.92 -11.67
CA SER A 295 -4.82 0.58 -10.29
C SER A 295 -6.13 -0.20 -10.23
N ILE A 296 -7.19 0.30 -10.88
CA ILE A 296 -8.49 -0.39 -10.93
C ILE A 296 -8.32 -1.79 -11.52
N ALA A 297 -7.59 -1.95 -12.62
CA ALA A 297 -7.30 -3.26 -13.21
C ALA A 297 -6.62 -4.22 -12.21
N GLY A 298 -5.65 -3.73 -11.43
CA GLY A 298 -5.04 -4.50 -10.33
C GLY A 298 -6.05 -4.91 -9.25
N ALA A 299 -6.93 -3.98 -8.83
CA ALA A 299 -8.00 -4.27 -7.86
C ALA A 299 -9.00 -5.30 -8.39
N LEU A 300 -9.40 -5.20 -9.66
CA LEU A 300 -10.29 -6.18 -10.30
C LEU A 300 -9.71 -7.59 -10.26
N VAL A 301 -8.39 -7.73 -10.47
CA VAL A 301 -7.72 -9.03 -10.39
C VAL A 301 -7.77 -9.60 -8.98
N GLU A 302 -7.41 -8.79 -7.99
CA GLU A 302 -7.41 -9.20 -6.58
C GLU A 302 -8.83 -9.55 -6.09
N ASP A 303 -9.79 -8.69 -6.42
CA ASP A 303 -11.20 -8.89 -6.09
C ASP A 303 -11.75 -10.17 -6.73
N ALA A 304 -11.60 -10.36 -8.05
CA ALA A 304 -12.14 -11.54 -8.72
C ALA A 304 -11.53 -12.85 -8.20
N GLY A 305 -10.26 -12.81 -7.78
CA GLY A 305 -9.61 -13.92 -7.09
C GLY A 305 -10.28 -14.27 -5.76
N SER A 306 -10.55 -13.27 -4.92
CA SER A 306 -11.13 -13.48 -3.58
C SER A 306 -12.63 -13.76 -3.59
N THR A 307 -13.35 -13.37 -4.64
CA THR A 307 -14.82 -13.44 -4.66
C THR A 307 -15.34 -14.54 -5.59
N TRP A 308 -14.70 -14.78 -6.73
CA TRP A 308 -15.25 -15.65 -7.76
C TRP A 308 -14.44 -16.92 -8.02
N ALA A 309 -13.16 -16.98 -7.63
CA ALA A 309 -12.31 -18.13 -7.96
C ALA A 309 -12.86 -19.47 -7.44
N ALA A 310 -13.23 -19.52 -6.15
CA ALA A 310 -13.76 -20.72 -5.53
C ALA A 310 -15.16 -21.09 -6.06
N ILE A 311 -16.00 -20.10 -6.36
CA ILE A 311 -17.33 -20.32 -6.94
C ILE A 311 -17.19 -20.89 -8.36
N TYR A 312 -16.31 -20.34 -9.18
CA TYR A 312 -16.11 -20.82 -10.55
C TYR A 312 -15.52 -22.24 -10.59
N LEU A 313 -14.49 -22.50 -9.78
CA LEU A 313 -13.89 -23.84 -9.70
C LEU A 313 -14.89 -24.87 -9.15
N GLY A 314 -15.66 -24.53 -8.12
CA GLY A 314 -16.63 -25.43 -7.50
C GLY A 314 -17.89 -25.64 -8.33
N GLU A 315 -18.63 -24.57 -8.62
CA GLU A 315 -19.95 -24.64 -9.24
C GLU A 315 -19.88 -24.92 -10.76
N HIS A 316 -18.88 -24.38 -11.47
CA HIS A 316 -18.81 -24.52 -12.94
C HIS A 316 -17.87 -25.64 -13.40
N LEU A 317 -16.78 -25.90 -12.67
CA LEU A 317 -15.80 -26.94 -13.04
C LEU A 317 -15.89 -28.21 -12.19
N GLY A 318 -16.78 -28.23 -11.18
CA GLY A 318 -17.02 -29.41 -10.35
C GLY A 318 -15.87 -29.77 -9.40
N ALA A 319 -14.99 -28.81 -9.06
CA ALA A 319 -13.92 -29.06 -8.12
C ALA A 319 -14.47 -29.33 -6.71
N ALA A 320 -13.86 -30.28 -6.00
CA ALA A 320 -14.13 -30.48 -4.57
C ALA A 320 -13.88 -29.18 -3.80
N ALA A 321 -14.68 -28.91 -2.76
CA ALA A 321 -14.69 -27.61 -2.06
C ALA A 321 -13.29 -27.14 -1.64
N GLY A 322 -12.47 -28.03 -1.04
CA GLY A 322 -11.09 -27.71 -0.68
C GLY A 322 -10.22 -27.34 -1.88
N LEU A 323 -10.32 -28.08 -2.98
CA LEU A 323 -9.58 -27.80 -4.21
C LEU A 323 -10.04 -26.49 -4.87
N ALA A 324 -11.34 -26.17 -4.84
CA ALA A 324 -11.88 -24.95 -5.44
C ALA A 324 -11.25 -23.68 -4.84
N THR A 325 -10.93 -23.69 -3.54
CA THR A 325 -10.32 -22.56 -2.85
C THR A 325 -8.87 -22.28 -3.28
N THR A 326 -8.20 -23.26 -3.92
CA THR A 326 -6.81 -23.10 -4.36
C THR A 326 -6.66 -22.07 -5.48
N GLY A 327 -7.72 -21.70 -6.21
CA GLY A 327 -7.68 -20.60 -7.17
C GLY A 327 -7.33 -19.26 -6.51
N TYR A 328 -7.98 -18.95 -5.38
CA TYR A 328 -7.66 -17.76 -4.58
C TYR A 328 -6.24 -17.84 -4.00
N ILE A 329 -5.85 -19.01 -3.46
CA ILE A 329 -4.52 -19.21 -2.88
C ILE A 329 -3.42 -19.05 -3.93
N ALA A 330 -3.61 -19.61 -5.12
CA ALA A 330 -2.67 -19.48 -6.23
C ALA A 330 -2.51 -18.01 -6.63
N LEU A 331 -3.61 -17.25 -6.71
CA LEU A 331 -3.57 -15.81 -7.00
C LEU A 331 -2.77 -15.04 -5.94
N VAL A 332 -3.19 -15.10 -4.67
CA VAL A 332 -2.59 -14.27 -3.60
C VAL A 332 -1.15 -14.73 -3.28
N GLY A 333 -0.87 -16.03 -3.37
CA GLY A 333 0.48 -16.58 -3.20
C GLY A 333 1.42 -16.16 -4.32
N SER A 334 0.97 -16.22 -5.58
CA SER A 334 1.78 -15.78 -6.72
C SER A 334 1.96 -14.25 -6.72
N GLN A 335 0.94 -13.50 -6.30
CA GLN A 335 1.02 -12.05 -6.11
C GLN A 335 2.04 -11.67 -5.03
N PHE A 336 2.08 -12.40 -3.92
CA PHE A 336 3.10 -12.24 -2.88
C PHE A 336 4.51 -12.49 -3.43
N ILE A 337 4.72 -13.59 -4.16
CA ILE A 337 6.01 -13.88 -4.81
C ILE A 337 6.40 -12.74 -5.77
N GLY A 338 5.45 -12.29 -6.59
CA GLY A 338 5.66 -11.16 -7.51
C GLY A 338 6.04 -9.87 -6.78
N ARG A 339 5.44 -9.58 -5.62
CA ARG A 339 5.80 -8.42 -4.78
C ARG A 339 7.20 -8.55 -4.17
N MET A 340 7.65 -9.75 -3.82
CA MET A 340 9.00 -9.98 -3.28
C MET A 340 10.10 -9.73 -4.30
N ILE A 341 9.89 -10.13 -5.56
CA ILE A 341 10.90 -10.00 -6.62
C ILE A 341 10.67 -8.77 -7.51
N GLY A 342 9.53 -8.10 -7.36
CA GLY A 342 9.04 -7.03 -8.21
C GLY A 342 10.00 -5.85 -8.30
N ASP A 343 10.56 -5.41 -7.18
CA ASP A 343 11.54 -4.32 -7.15
C ASP A 343 12.76 -4.66 -8.02
N SER A 344 13.32 -5.87 -7.88
CA SER A 344 14.46 -6.32 -8.70
C SER A 344 14.10 -6.42 -10.19
N LEU A 345 12.87 -6.80 -10.52
CA LEU A 345 12.39 -6.82 -11.90
C LEU A 345 12.23 -5.40 -12.46
N VAL A 346 11.66 -4.48 -11.68
CA VAL A 346 11.47 -3.08 -12.06
C VAL A 346 12.82 -2.39 -12.22
N ASP A 347 13.78 -2.65 -11.33
CA ASP A 347 15.13 -2.10 -11.40
C ASP A 347 15.86 -2.54 -12.67
N ARG A 348 15.70 -3.82 -13.06
CA ARG A 348 16.37 -4.41 -14.21
C ARG A 348 15.70 -4.08 -15.54
N PHE A 349 14.37 -4.09 -15.59
CA PHE A 349 13.59 -4.05 -16.83
C PHE A 349 12.79 -2.75 -17.02
N GLY A 350 12.66 -1.94 -15.98
CA GLY A 350 11.83 -0.74 -15.97
C GLY A 350 10.36 -1.04 -15.65
N GLN A 351 9.71 -0.07 -14.98
CA GLN A 351 8.34 -0.17 -14.51
C GLN A 351 7.34 -0.46 -15.64
N ARG A 352 7.52 0.20 -16.79
CA ARG A 352 6.69 0.01 -17.98
C ARG A 352 6.73 -1.43 -18.51
N LEU A 353 7.92 -2.01 -18.67
CA LEU A 353 8.06 -3.35 -19.23
C LEU A 353 7.50 -4.41 -18.27
N VAL A 354 7.73 -4.25 -16.96
CA VAL A 354 7.14 -5.12 -15.94
C VAL A 354 5.62 -5.05 -15.97
N ALA A 355 5.03 -3.86 -16.11
CA ALA A 355 3.58 -3.71 -16.24
C ALA A 355 3.03 -4.35 -17.54
N TYR A 356 3.73 -4.21 -18.67
CA TYR A 356 3.35 -4.90 -19.92
C TYR A 356 3.39 -6.42 -19.77
N ALA A 357 4.47 -6.96 -19.20
CA ALA A 357 4.58 -8.39 -18.93
C ALA A 357 3.46 -8.86 -17.99
N GLY A 358 3.17 -8.09 -16.93
CA GLY A 358 2.09 -8.39 -15.99
C GLY A 358 0.70 -8.38 -16.66
N GLY A 359 0.40 -7.35 -17.44
CA GLY A 359 -0.85 -7.26 -18.21
C GLY A 359 -1.00 -8.40 -19.22
N PHE A 360 0.09 -8.79 -19.89
CA PHE A 360 0.10 -9.95 -20.79
C PHE A 360 -0.13 -11.26 -20.05
N LEU A 361 0.50 -11.48 -18.89
CA LEU A 361 0.29 -12.69 -18.08
C LEU A 361 -1.15 -12.81 -17.58
N ILE A 362 -1.77 -11.70 -17.15
CA ILE A 362 -3.19 -11.65 -16.79
C ILE A 362 -4.06 -12.00 -18.00
N PHE A 363 -3.84 -11.32 -19.13
CA PHE A 363 -4.63 -11.52 -20.35
C PHE A 363 -4.50 -12.93 -20.91
N ALA A 364 -3.28 -13.40 -21.16
CA ALA A 364 -3.01 -14.69 -21.75
C ALA A 364 -3.32 -15.83 -20.77
N GLY A 365 -2.91 -15.70 -19.50
CA GLY A 365 -3.11 -16.72 -18.49
C GLY A 365 -4.59 -16.96 -18.20
N MET A 366 -5.32 -15.90 -17.84
CA MET A 366 -6.75 -16.04 -17.54
C MET A 366 -7.58 -16.20 -18.81
N GLY A 367 -7.21 -15.53 -19.91
CA GLY A 367 -7.88 -15.71 -21.20
C GLY A 367 -7.81 -17.16 -21.68
N ALA A 368 -6.63 -17.78 -21.66
CA ALA A 368 -6.48 -19.19 -22.04
C ALA A 368 -7.25 -20.11 -21.08
N ALA A 369 -7.19 -19.87 -19.78
CA ALA A 369 -7.94 -20.63 -18.79
C ALA A 369 -9.46 -20.54 -19.00
N LEU A 370 -9.96 -19.38 -19.43
CA LEU A 370 -11.36 -19.20 -19.76
C LEU A 370 -11.72 -19.74 -21.14
N VAL A 371 -10.81 -19.87 -22.10
CA VAL A 371 -11.08 -20.50 -23.41
C VAL A 371 -11.10 -22.03 -23.29
N PHE A 372 -10.15 -22.59 -22.53
CA PHE A 372 -10.00 -24.03 -22.30
C PHE A 372 -10.21 -24.38 -20.81
N PRO A 373 -11.45 -24.30 -20.31
CA PRO A 373 -11.73 -24.41 -18.89
C PRO A 373 -11.43 -25.81 -18.36
N SER A 374 -10.48 -25.90 -17.44
CA SER A 374 -10.20 -27.08 -16.62
C SER A 374 -9.70 -26.62 -15.26
N ILE A 375 -9.89 -27.45 -14.22
CA ILE A 375 -9.48 -27.11 -12.85
C ILE A 375 -8.00 -26.67 -12.79
N PRO A 376 -7.03 -27.42 -13.35
CA PRO A 376 -5.63 -27.00 -13.32
C PRO A 376 -5.37 -25.72 -14.12
N ALA A 377 -5.95 -25.58 -15.31
CA ALA A 377 -5.75 -24.39 -16.15
C ALA A 377 -6.29 -23.13 -15.47
N THR A 378 -7.44 -23.22 -14.79
CA THR A 378 -8.03 -22.11 -14.03
C THR A 378 -7.20 -21.72 -12.82
N ILE A 379 -6.67 -22.69 -12.05
CA ILE A 379 -5.76 -22.41 -10.93
C ILE A 379 -4.48 -21.71 -11.43
N VAL A 380 -3.88 -22.21 -12.53
CA VAL A 380 -2.72 -21.57 -13.15
C VAL A 380 -3.07 -20.17 -13.67
N GLY A 381 -4.23 -19.99 -14.30
CA GLY A 381 -4.70 -18.69 -14.78
C GLY A 381 -4.83 -17.66 -13.65
N PHE A 382 -5.40 -18.04 -12.51
CA PHE A 382 -5.46 -17.20 -11.32
C PHE A 382 -4.06 -16.91 -10.74
N GLY A 383 -3.16 -17.89 -10.73
CA GLY A 383 -1.77 -17.69 -10.31
C GLY A 383 -1.02 -16.70 -11.21
N LEU A 384 -1.14 -16.83 -12.53
CA LEU A 384 -0.57 -15.89 -13.51
C LEU A 384 -1.17 -14.49 -13.37
N ALA A 385 -2.48 -14.40 -13.12
CA ALA A 385 -3.14 -13.12 -12.89
C ALA A 385 -2.62 -12.44 -11.61
N GLY A 386 -2.48 -13.21 -10.51
CA GLY A 386 -1.89 -12.71 -9.26
C GLY A 386 -0.44 -12.27 -9.41
N PHE A 387 0.40 -13.06 -10.09
CA PHE A 387 1.78 -12.68 -10.36
C PHE A 387 1.85 -11.41 -11.23
N GLY A 388 1.03 -11.34 -12.29
CA GLY A 388 1.02 -10.21 -13.20
C GLY A 388 0.48 -8.92 -12.59
N SER A 389 -0.39 -9.00 -11.58
CA SER A 389 -0.94 -7.81 -10.90
C SER A 389 -0.06 -7.27 -9.77
N ALA A 390 0.95 -8.03 -9.35
CA ALA A 390 1.72 -7.81 -8.13
C ALA A 390 2.27 -6.39 -7.97
N THR A 391 2.79 -5.79 -9.04
CA THR A 391 3.44 -4.48 -9.02
C THR A 391 2.56 -3.33 -9.51
N LEU A 392 1.34 -3.59 -10.02
CA LEU A 392 0.54 -2.58 -10.72
C LEU A 392 0.07 -1.44 -9.82
N ILE A 393 -0.48 -1.77 -8.65
CA ILE A 393 -0.98 -0.76 -7.70
C ILE A 393 0.18 0.09 -7.14
N PRO A 394 1.28 -0.50 -6.60
CA PRO A 394 2.45 0.27 -6.17
C PRO A 394 3.03 1.15 -7.28
N ALA A 395 3.09 0.61 -8.51
CA ALA A 395 3.60 1.35 -9.66
C ALA A 395 2.74 2.58 -9.98
N ALA A 396 1.43 2.42 -10.04
CA ALA A 396 0.51 3.51 -10.29
C ALA A 396 0.56 4.58 -9.18
N TYR A 397 0.68 4.17 -7.92
CA TYR A 397 0.84 5.07 -6.78
C TYR A 397 2.12 5.90 -6.86
N GLN A 398 3.25 5.25 -7.13
CA GLN A 398 4.54 5.93 -7.27
C GLN A 398 4.52 6.94 -8.42
N ALA A 399 4.00 6.53 -9.58
CA ALA A 399 3.90 7.40 -10.75
C ALA A 399 2.95 8.59 -10.49
N ALA A 400 1.85 8.37 -9.77
CA ALA A 400 0.86 9.40 -9.48
C ALA A 400 1.37 10.45 -8.48
N ASP A 401 2.20 10.05 -7.51
CA ASP A 401 2.82 10.98 -6.55
C ASP A 401 3.85 11.91 -7.22
N GLY A 402 4.57 11.40 -8.23
CA GLY A 402 5.55 12.16 -9.00
C GLY A 402 4.98 13.05 -10.12
N LEU A 403 3.65 13.13 -10.29
CA LEU A 403 3.05 13.80 -11.45
C LEU A 403 3.24 15.34 -11.42
N PRO A 404 3.90 15.93 -12.44
CA PRO A 404 4.05 17.38 -12.52
C PRO A 404 2.71 18.10 -12.66
N GLY A 405 2.57 19.22 -11.96
CA GLY A 405 1.37 20.05 -11.97
C GLY A 405 0.31 19.66 -10.94
N LEU A 406 0.52 18.59 -10.18
CA LEU A 406 -0.24 18.27 -8.97
C LEU A 406 0.52 18.70 -7.72
N LYS A 407 -0.21 19.01 -6.65
CA LYS A 407 0.42 19.13 -5.33
C LYS A 407 0.90 17.73 -4.90
N PRO A 408 2.01 17.62 -4.15
CA PRO A 408 2.49 16.34 -3.61
C PRO A 408 1.36 15.56 -2.94
N GLY A 409 1.28 14.25 -3.17
CA GLY A 409 0.23 13.37 -2.65
C GLY A 409 -1.15 13.46 -3.35
N THR A 410 -1.46 14.50 -4.12
CA THR A 410 -2.81 14.63 -4.73
C THR A 410 -3.11 13.52 -5.73
N GLY A 411 -2.15 13.18 -6.59
CA GLY A 411 -2.31 12.10 -7.57
C GLY A 411 -2.52 10.75 -6.89
N LEU A 412 -1.71 10.46 -5.86
CA LEU A 412 -1.84 9.26 -5.03
C LEU A 412 -3.24 9.16 -4.40
N THR A 413 -3.75 10.24 -3.82
CA THR A 413 -5.10 10.28 -3.24
C THR A 413 -6.17 9.95 -4.28
N VAL A 414 -6.12 10.59 -5.46
CA VAL A 414 -7.12 10.35 -6.52
C VAL A 414 -7.09 8.90 -6.99
N VAL A 415 -5.91 8.37 -7.29
CA VAL A 415 -5.74 6.98 -7.76
C VAL A 415 -6.20 5.99 -6.68
N SER A 416 -5.87 6.24 -5.41
CA SER A 416 -6.31 5.40 -4.27
C SER A 416 -7.83 5.42 -4.08
N TRP A 417 -8.49 6.57 -4.23
CA TRP A 417 -9.95 6.65 -4.16
C TRP A 417 -10.63 5.93 -5.32
N LEU A 418 -10.12 6.08 -6.54
CA LEU A 418 -10.66 5.42 -7.73
C LEU A 418 -10.44 3.90 -7.70
N LEU A 419 -9.29 3.44 -7.17
CA LEU A 419 -9.03 2.02 -6.90
C LEU A 419 -10.15 1.38 -6.07
N ARG A 420 -10.61 2.06 -5.01
CA ARG A 420 -11.66 1.55 -4.11
C ARG A 420 -12.98 1.30 -4.82
N LEU A 421 -13.28 2.07 -5.88
CA LEU A 421 -14.45 1.83 -6.72
C LEU A 421 -14.34 0.50 -7.47
N GLY A 422 -13.13 0.08 -7.85
CA GLY A 422 -12.85 -1.23 -8.43
C GLY A 422 -13.30 -2.37 -7.51
N PHE A 423 -12.86 -2.36 -6.25
CA PHE A 423 -13.30 -3.33 -5.25
C PHE A 423 -14.80 -3.25 -4.97
N LEU A 424 -15.38 -2.05 -4.93
CA LEU A 424 -16.80 -1.86 -4.65
C LEU A 424 -17.72 -2.42 -5.73
N PHE A 425 -17.42 -2.13 -7.00
CA PHE A 425 -18.31 -2.45 -8.11
C PHE A 425 -17.99 -3.78 -8.79
N SER A 426 -16.79 -4.33 -8.61
CA SER A 426 -16.38 -5.58 -9.25
C SER A 426 -17.31 -6.76 -8.91
N PRO A 427 -17.58 -7.10 -7.63
CA PRO A 427 -18.43 -8.25 -7.33
C PRO A 427 -19.86 -8.09 -7.87
N PRO A 428 -20.56 -6.96 -7.66
CA PRO A 428 -21.90 -6.77 -8.25
C PRO A 428 -21.92 -6.87 -9.77
N ILE A 429 -20.94 -6.28 -10.47
CA ILE A 429 -20.89 -6.32 -11.95
C ILE A 429 -20.69 -7.76 -12.44
N VAL A 430 -19.72 -8.48 -11.86
CA VAL A 430 -19.47 -9.87 -12.25
C VAL A 430 -20.69 -10.74 -11.95
N GLY A 431 -21.35 -10.54 -10.80
CA GLY A 431 -22.56 -11.27 -10.42
C GLY A 431 -23.74 -11.02 -11.37
N LEU A 432 -23.95 -9.76 -11.79
CA LEU A 432 -24.99 -9.41 -12.76
C LEU A 432 -24.74 -10.07 -14.12
N VAL A 433 -23.50 -10.02 -14.61
CA VAL A 433 -23.13 -10.69 -15.88
C VAL A 433 -23.29 -12.20 -15.74
N ALA A 434 -22.93 -12.77 -14.59
CA ALA A 434 -23.03 -14.20 -14.33
C ALA A 434 -24.47 -14.71 -14.37
N ASP A 435 -25.41 -14.00 -13.75
CA ASP A 435 -26.84 -14.36 -13.77
C ASP A 435 -27.48 -14.10 -15.13
N ALA A 436 -27.09 -13.02 -15.83
CA ALA A 436 -27.61 -12.70 -17.15
C ALA A 436 -27.08 -13.64 -18.25
N THR A 437 -25.89 -14.21 -18.05
CA THR A 437 -25.21 -15.03 -19.07
C THR A 437 -24.54 -16.26 -18.45
N SER A 438 -23.32 -16.13 -17.93
CA SER A 438 -22.58 -17.17 -17.22
C SER A 438 -21.43 -16.58 -16.41
N LEU A 439 -21.02 -17.26 -15.34
CA LEU A 439 -19.87 -16.80 -14.54
C LEU A 439 -18.57 -16.77 -15.35
N ARG A 440 -18.43 -17.67 -16.34
CA ARG A 440 -17.31 -17.67 -17.28
C ARG A 440 -17.18 -16.33 -18.02
N LEU A 441 -18.29 -15.74 -18.45
CA LEU A 441 -18.31 -14.43 -19.10
C LEU A 441 -18.11 -13.30 -18.08
N GLY A 442 -18.63 -13.43 -16.86
CA GLY A 442 -18.35 -12.50 -15.76
C GLY A 442 -16.85 -12.39 -15.46
N LEU A 443 -16.13 -13.52 -15.48
CA LEU A 443 -14.69 -13.57 -15.26
C LEU A 443 -13.85 -12.99 -16.41
N LEU A 444 -14.44 -12.61 -17.55
CA LEU A 444 -13.71 -11.85 -18.58
C LEU A 444 -13.20 -10.50 -18.08
N VAL A 445 -13.69 -10.01 -16.95
CA VAL A 445 -13.12 -8.84 -16.25
C VAL A 445 -11.61 -8.97 -16.04
N LEU A 446 -11.10 -10.19 -15.83
CA LEU A 446 -9.67 -10.47 -15.64
C LEU A 446 -8.85 -10.24 -16.93
N PRO A 447 -9.09 -10.94 -18.05
CA PRO A 447 -8.37 -10.65 -19.28
C PRO A 447 -8.61 -9.22 -19.79
N ILE A 448 -9.79 -8.64 -19.57
CA ILE A 448 -10.06 -7.22 -19.87
C ILE A 448 -9.14 -6.31 -19.05
N ALA A 449 -8.95 -6.57 -17.75
CA ALA A 449 -7.99 -5.86 -16.92
C ALA A 449 -6.56 -5.96 -17.49
N GLY A 450 -6.17 -7.16 -17.94
CA GLY A 450 -4.91 -7.39 -18.67
C GLY A 450 -4.76 -6.48 -19.90
N VAL A 451 -5.79 -6.41 -20.76
CA VAL A 451 -5.80 -5.51 -21.93
C VAL A 451 -5.73 -4.04 -21.52
N VAL A 452 -6.49 -3.62 -20.50
CA VAL A 452 -6.44 -2.24 -20.00
C VAL A 452 -5.03 -1.85 -19.59
N ILE A 453 -4.30 -2.73 -18.90
CA ILE A 453 -2.90 -2.52 -18.53
C ILE A 453 -2.03 -2.40 -19.78
N LEU A 454 -2.19 -3.30 -20.76
CA LEU A 454 -1.45 -3.24 -22.03
C LEU A 454 -1.73 -1.96 -22.83
N LEU A 455 -2.90 -1.34 -22.69
CA LEU A 455 -3.21 -0.07 -23.37
C LEU A 455 -2.67 1.15 -22.61
N THR A 456 -2.57 1.06 -21.29
CA THR A 456 -2.28 2.21 -20.41
C THR A 456 -0.86 2.25 -19.87
N ALA A 457 -0.13 1.12 -19.82
CA ALA A 457 1.20 1.03 -19.20
C ALA A 457 2.25 1.94 -19.83
N SER A 458 2.02 2.48 -21.04
CA SER A 458 2.90 3.44 -21.71
C SER A 458 3.15 4.72 -20.90
N VAL A 459 2.28 5.06 -19.95
CA VAL A 459 2.45 6.21 -19.06
C VAL A 459 3.46 5.98 -17.93
N LEU A 460 3.83 4.72 -17.66
CA LEU A 460 4.81 4.36 -16.64
C LEU A 460 6.24 4.58 -17.13
N GLU A 461 7.19 4.71 -16.21
CA GLU A 461 8.58 5.05 -16.54
C GLU A 461 9.32 3.88 -17.22
N ASN A 462 10.16 4.22 -18.19
CA ASN A 462 10.86 3.26 -19.06
C ASN A 462 12.29 2.96 -18.59
N ARG A 463 12.85 3.72 -17.64
CA ARG A 463 14.24 3.58 -17.15
C ARG A 463 14.39 4.01 -15.71
N VAL A 464 15.09 3.19 -14.92
CA VAL A 464 15.84 3.66 -13.75
C VAL A 464 16.96 4.55 -14.28
N GLN A 465 16.91 5.85 -14.02
CA GLN A 465 18.16 6.59 -14.01
C GLN A 465 18.95 6.07 -12.80
N PRO A 466 20.17 5.52 -12.99
CA PRO A 466 21.06 5.36 -11.85
C PRO A 466 21.17 6.73 -11.21
N ILE A 467 21.01 6.81 -9.90
CA ILE A 467 21.41 8.02 -9.16
C ILE A 467 22.85 8.25 -9.58
N ALA A 468 23.11 9.30 -10.36
CA ALA A 468 24.44 9.65 -10.81
C ALA A 468 25.24 10.02 -9.56
N VAL A 469 25.98 9.05 -9.02
CA VAL A 469 27.01 9.28 -8.00
C VAL A 469 28.20 10.05 -8.62
N ASP A 470 28.26 10.14 -9.95
CA ASP A 470 29.38 10.73 -10.69
C ASP A 470 29.38 12.28 -10.76
N ALA A 471 28.41 12.97 -10.16
CA ALA A 471 28.39 14.43 -10.14
C ALA A 471 29.28 15.06 -9.03
N VAL A 472 29.88 14.26 -8.15
CA VAL A 472 30.78 14.77 -7.10
C VAL A 472 32.26 14.65 -7.48
N GLU A 473 32.63 13.81 -8.45
CA GLU A 473 34.04 13.57 -8.80
C GLU A 473 34.58 14.47 -9.93
N ASN A 474 33.73 14.99 -10.82
CA ASN A 474 34.19 15.81 -11.96
C ASN A 474 34.22 17.32 -11.71
N ALA A 475 33.86 17.80 -10.52
CA ALA A 475 34.00 19.21 -10.14
C ALA A 475 35.33 19.51 -9.42
N SER A 476 36.16 18.51 -9.13
CA SER A 476 37.44 18.66 -8.44
C SER A 476 38.67 18.61 -9.34
N SER A 477 38.51 18.39 -10.65
CA SER A 477 39.61 18.18 -11.60
C SER A 477 39.76 19.27 -12.67
N GLN A 478 39.02 20.38 -12.59
CA GLN A 478 39.15 21.51 -13.53
C GLN A 478 39.68 22.82 -12.93
N ASP A 479 40.00 22.85 -11.62
CA ASP A 479 40.64 24.00 -10.95
C ASP A 479 41.98 23.60 -10.30
N SER A 480 42.91 23.07 -11.09
CA SER A 480 44.32 22.88 -10.70
C SER A 480 45.26 23.63 -11.61
#